data_AF-A0A1R3IIK3-F1
#
_entry.id   AF-A0A1R3IIK3-F1
#
_cell.length_a   1.000
_cell.length_b   1.000
_cell.length_c   1.000
_cell.angle_alpha   90.00
_cell.angle_beta   90.00
_cell.angle_gamma   90.00
#
_symmetry.space_group_name_H-M   'P 1'
#
loop_
_entity.id
_entity.type
_entity.pdbx_description
1 polymer ?
#
loop_
_entity_poly.entity_id
_entity_poly.type
_entity_poly.pdbx_seq_one_letter_code
_entity_poly.pdbx_strand_id
1 'polypeptide(L)'
;MLIEILVQAKRYTYYDEVDTLLDVPAIKSFAKYRGLKSFRTSTWDPKCFDNFTRTQKHVMAKALEMEQESRDDCVPTGSYARIYIKDVPLDVASKLCVVSRTCPIVLCGLLQHESKMSVLQFSIKKHDSYDAPIKAKEEFISHVGFRQFVARPIFSTYNMNLDKHKVERFLHAGRFSIASIYAPVSFPPLPLIVLKGAGGSSAPLAAAVGSLRSIDTDGIILKKIILIGYPQRVSKFKASPVEAWTKCGRRGRIKEPVGTHGVMKCRFNGGLQQHGTVCMSLYKCAYPKWPEHRFPVLKA
;
A
#
# COMPACT_ATOMS: atom_id res chain seq x y z
N MET A 1 -26.76 -28.64 0.08
CA MET A 1 -27.12 -28.52 -1.35
C MET A 1 -25.83 -28.46 -2.17
N LEU A 2 -25.67 -29.35 -3.15
CA LEU A 2 -24.45 -29.53 -3.95
C LEU A 2 -24.66 -28.90 -5.31
N ILE A 3 -23.84 -27.94 -5.72
CA ILE A 3 -24.13 -27.12 -6.89
C ILE A 3 -22.99 -27.25 -7.89
N GLU A 4 -23.28 -27.67 -9.11
CA GLU A 4 -22.39 -27.56 -10.26
C GLU A 4 -22.30 -26.10 -10.63
N ILE A 5 -21.09 -25.55 -10.66
CA ILE A 5 -20.87 -24.13 -10.94
C ILE A 5 -20.02 -24.03 -12.18
N LEU A 6 -20.48 -23.24 -13.15
CA LEU A 6 -19.68 -22.85 -14.32
C LEU A 6 -19.03 -21.50 -14.03
N VAL A 7 -17.70 -21.46 -14.06
CA VAL A 7 -16.93 -20.22 -14.00
C VAL A 7 -16.95 -19.61 -15.41
N GLN A 8 -17.75 -18.57 -15.63
CA GLN A 8 -17.82 -17.85 -16.91
C GLN A 8 -17.25 -16.44 -16.76
N ALA A 9 -16.58 -15.96 -17.82
CA ALA A 9 -16.13 -14.58 -17.94
C ALA A 9 -17.29 -13.67 -18.37
N LYS A 10 -17.74 -12.76 -17.50
CA LYS A 10 -18.67 -11.68 -17.85
C LYS A 10 -18.25 -10.41 -17.10
N ARG A 11 -18.19 -9.29 -17.83
CA ARG A 11 -17.86 -7.96 -17.28
C ARG A 11 -18.93 -7.51 -16.27
N TYR A 12 -18.54 -7.28 -15.01
CA TYR A 12 -19.40 -6.70 -13.97
C TYR A 12 -18.80 -5.50 -13.24
N THR A 13 -19.69 -4.81 -12.53
CA THR A 13 -19.68 -3.45 -11.96
C THR A 13 -18.91 -3.26 -10.64
N TYR A 14 -18.30 -4.30 -10.07
CA TYR A 14 -17.65 -4.25 -8.75
C TYR A 14 -16.12 -4.40 -8.81
N TYR A 15 -15.41 -3.55 -8.06
CA TYR A 15 -13.96 -3.29 -8.18
C TYR A 15 -13.00 -4.48 -7.98
N ASP A 16 -13.41 -5.57 -7.30
CA ASP A 16 -12.53 -6.69 -6.93
C ASP A 16 -12.84 -8.00 -7.69
N GLU A 17 -13.86 -8.00 -8.54
CA GLU A 17 -14.27 -9.16 -9.35
C GLU A 17 -13.31 -9.33 -10.54
N VAL A 18 -12.81 -10.55 -10.75
CA VAL A 18 -11.82 -10.86 -11.80
C VAL A 18 -12.24 -12.09 -12.57
N ASP A 19 -12.23 -11.98 -13.90
CA ASP A 19 -12.48 -13.09 -14.82
C ASP A 19 -11.28 -14.02 -14.93
N THR A 20 -11.55 -15.32 -15.04
CA THR A 20 -10.54 -16.30 -15.43
C THR A 20 -10.38 -16.26 -16.95
N LEU A 21 -9.17 -16.02 -17.43
CA LEU A 21 -8.86 -16.14 -18.86
C LEU A 21 -8.97 -17.62 -19.27
N LEU A 22 -9.63 -17.91 -20.38
CA LEU A 22 -9.81 -19.28 -20.88
C LEU A 22 -8.49 -19.88 -21.41
N ASP A 23 -7.61 -19.04 -21.94
CA ASP A 23 -6.38 -19.47 -22.61
C ASP A 23 -5.26 -19.85 -21.63
N VAL A 24 -5.32 -19.39 -20.38
CA VAL A 24 -4.28 -19.61 -19.37
C VAL A 24 -4.88 -20.35 -18.17
N PRO A 25 -4.33 -21.53 -17.79
CA PRO A 25 -4.80 -22.26 -16.62
C PRO A 25 -4.83 -21.37 -15.37
N ALA A 26 -5.96 -21.37 -14.66
CA ALA A 26 -6.17 -20.52 -13.48
C ALA A 26 -5.10 -20.75 -12.39
N ILE A 27 -4.59 -21.98 -12.28
CA ILE A 27 -3.48 -22.31 -11.35
C ILE A 27 -2.22 -21.49 -11.67
N LYS A 28 -1.89 -21.27 -12.96
CA LYS A 28 -0.76 -20.45 -13.37
C LYS A 28 -1.04 -18.97 -13.13
N SER A 29 -2.21 -18.49 -13.56
CA SER A 29 -2.63 -17.08 -13.42
C SER A 29 -2.72 -16.62 -11.97
N PHE A 30 -3.12 -17.51 -11.06
CA PHE A 30 -3.34 -17.22 -9.65
C PHE A 30 -2.39 -17.97 -8.71
N ALA A 31 -1.24 -18.46 -9.19
CA ALA A 31 -0.28 -19.24 -8.40
C ALA A 31 0.18 -18.55 -7.09
N LYS A 32 0.28 -17.22 -7.10
CA LYS A 32 0.69 -16.40 -5.95
C LYS A 32 -0.44 -16.11 -4.97
N TYR A 33 -1.67 -16.53 -5.28
CA TYR A 33 -2.83 -16.30 -4.45
C TYR A 33 -3.15 -17.52 -3.59
N ARG A 34 -3.66 -17.27 -2.38
CA ARG A 34 -4.18 -18.30 -1.49
C ARG A 34 -5.56 -17.94 -0.96
N GLY A 35 -6.37 -18.96 -0.72
CA GLY A 35 -7.64 -18.80 0.00
C GLY A 35 -7.39 -18.58 1.49
N LEU A 36 -8.20 -17.72 2.11
CA LEU A 36 -8.25 -17.58 3.56
C LEU A 36 -9.65 -17.93 4.03
N LYS A 37 -9.76 -18.68 5.13
CA LYS A 37 -11.05 -18.99 5.76
C LYS A 37 -11.71 -17.74 6.32
N SER A 38 -10.92 -16.88 6.97
CA SER A 38 -11.39 -15.59 7.46
C SER A 38 -10.27 -14.58 7.35
N PHE A 39 -10.57 -13.43 6.73
CA PHE A 39 -9.60 -12.35 6.64
C PHE A 39 -9.16 -11.85 8.02
N ARG A 40 -10.03 -11.91 9.03
CA ARG A 40 -9.73 -11.43 10.38
C ARG A 40 -8.88 -12.44 11.16
N THR A 41 -9.30 -13.71 11.20
CA THR A 41 -8.73 -14.70 12.14
C THR A 41 -7.65 -15.61 11.53
N SER A 42 -7.61 -15.79 10.20
CA SER A 42 -6.59 -16.67 9.59
C SER A 42 -5.22 -16.02 9.64
N THR A 43 -4.20 -16.72 10.11
CA THR A 43 -2.83 -16.20 10.20
C THR A 43 -2.24 -15.93 8.81
N TRP A 44 -1.32 -14.97 8.75
CA TRP A 44 -0.48 -14.73 7.59
C TRP A 44 0.91 -14.42 8.10
N ASP A 45 1.90 -15.23 7.76
CA ASP A 45 3.24 -15.04 8.32
C ASP A 45 3.91 -13.81 7.68
N PRO A 46 4.30 -12.80 8.48
CA PRO A 46 5.20 -11.76 7.99
C PRO A 46 6.59 -12.37 7.77
N LYS A 47 7.34 -11.84 6.80
CA LYS A 47 8.76 -12.17 6.69
C LYS A 47 9.46 -11.34 7.76
N CYS A 48 9.78 -11.97 8.89
CA CYS A 48 10.33 -11.37 10.11
C CYS A 48 11.50 -10.41 9.82
N PHE A 49 11.33 -9.12 10.16
CA PHE A 49 12.41 -8.15 10.28
C PHE A 49 12.49 -7.62 11.72
N ASP A 50 13.65 -7.06 12.10
CA ASP A 50 13.88 -6.52 13.44
C ASP A 50 12.95 -5.34 13.78
N ASN A 51 12.50 -5.29 15.03
CA ASN A 51 11.57 -4.30 15.57
C ASN A 51 12.10 -2.84 15.48
N PHE A 52 11.70 -2.11 14.43
CA PHE A 52 12.11 -0.72 14.18
C PHE A 52 11.77 0.24 15.33
N THR A 53 10.70 -0.02 16.08
CA THR A 53 10.26 0.80 17.22
C THR A 53 11.34 0.96 18.30
N ARG A 54 12.15 -0.08 18.55
CA ARG A 54 13.25 -0.02 19.52
C ARG A 54 14.36 0.91 19.03
N THR A 55 14.73 0.79 17.75
CA THR A 55 15.71 1.65 17.10
C THR A 55 15.27 3.12 17.12
N GLN A 56 14.00 3.40 16.80
CA GLN A 56 13.47 4.76 16.84
C GLN A 56 13.60 5.39 18.23
N LYS A 57 13.15 4.70 19.29
CA LYS A 57 13.23 5.22 20.67
C LYS A 57 14.67 5.53 21.07
N HIS A 58 15.59 4.63 20.73
CA HIS A 58 17.01 4.81 21.04
C HIS A 58 17.63 5.99 20.28
N VAL A 59 17.34 6.14 18.98
CA VAL A 59 17.86 7.26 18.17
C VAL A 59 17.32 8.59 18.68
N MET A 60 16.02 8.68 19.00
CA MET A 60 15.41 9.90 19.54
C MET A 60 15.96 10.27 20.91
N ALA A 61 16.12 9.28 21.81
CA ALA A 61 16.69 9.52 23.14
C ALA A 61 18.12 10.03 23.04
N LYS A 62 18.95 9.39 22.20
CA LYS A 62 20.34 9.82 21.96
C LYS A 62 20.41 11.23 21.36
N ALA A 63 19.50 11.59 20.46
CA ALA A 63 19.45 12.93 19.90
C ALA A 63 19.13 13.98 20.98
N LEU A 64 18.19 13.68 21.88
CA LEU A 64 17.84 14.56 23.00
C LEU A 64 18.99 14.70 24.00
N GLU A 65 19.69 13.60 24.32
CA GLU A 65 20.89 13.62 25.15
C GLU A 65 21.97 14.51 24.53
N MET A 66 22.20 14.41 23.21
CA MET A 66 23.16 15.24 22.49
C MET A 66 22.79 16.72 22.45
N GLU A 67 21.50 17.07 22.49
CA GLU A 67 21.05 18.47 22.58
C GLU A 67 21.24 19.04 23.99
N GLN A 68 21.12 18.21 25.03
CA GLN A 68 21.29 18.62 26.43
C GLN A 68 22.77 18.72 26.83
N GLU A 69 23.61 17.85 26.29
CA GLU A 69 25.05 17.91 26.48
C GLU A 69 25.64 19.06 25.65
N SER A 70 26.06 20.15 26.30
CA SER A 70 26.86 21.20 25.66
C SER A 70 28.27 20.68 25.37
N ARG A 71 28.42 19.95 24.26
CA ARG A 71 29.72 19.49 23.77
C ARG A 71 30.44 20.61 23.03
N ASP A 72 31.73 20.80 23.31
CA ASP A 72 32.59 21.77 22.61
C ASP A 72 32.69 21.49 21.09
N ASP A 73 32.41 20.26 20.65
CA ASP A 73 32.47 19.85 19.25
C ASP A 73 31.24 20.27 18.41
N CYS A 74 30.24 20.93 19.02
CA CYS A 74 28.98 21.29 18.38
C CYS A 74 28.84 22.81 18.21
N VAL A 75 28.19 23.23 17.12
CA VAL A 75 27.86 24.65 16.91
C VAL A 75 26.58 24.99 17.69
N PRO A 76 26.59 25.98 18.60
CA PRO A 76 25.39 26.32 19.37
C PRO A 76 24.34 27.02 18.52
N THR A 77 23.08 26.90 18.94
CA THR A 77 21.93 27.50 18.26
C THR A 77 22.08 29.03 18.19
N GLY A 78 21.73 29.62 17.04
CA GLY A 78 21.86 31.06 16.81
C GLY A 78 23.23 31.54 16.31
N SER A 79 24.21 30.64 16.19
CA SER A 79 25.54 30.99 15.68
C SER A 79 25.55 31.14 14.16
N TYR A 80 26.35 32.09 13.65
CA TYR A 80 26.69 32.15 12.22
C TYR A 80 27.79 31.13 11.91
N ALA A 81 27.47 30.16 11.04
CA ALA A 81 28.39 29.08 10.68
C ALA A 81 28.58 29.00 9.16
N ARG A 82 29.79 28.60 8.75
CA ARG A 82 30.09 28.26 7.36
C ARG A 82 30.21 26.74 7.24
N ILE A 83 29.36 26.14 6.41
CA ILE A 83 29.28 24.69 6.24
C ILE A 83 29.99 24.31 4.94
N TYR A 84 30.96 23.40 5.04
CA TYR A 84 31.65 22.82 3.89
C TYR A 84 31.14 21.40 3.64
N ILE A 85 30.46 21.20 2.51
CA ILE A 85 29.92 19.88 2.11
C ILE A 85 30.90 19.25 1.13
N LYS A 86 31.37 18.04 1.44
CA LYS A 86 32.26 17.27 0.57
C LYS A 86 31.47 16.58 -0.56
N ASP A 87 32.15 16.36 -1.69
CA ASP A 87 31.67 15.53 -2.80
C ASP A 87 30.33 15.95 -3.42
N VAL A 88 30.08 17.26 -3.52
CA VAL A 88 28.92 17.78 -4.24
C VAL A 88 29.19 17.76 -5.75
N PRO A 89 28.37 17.05 -6.57
CA PRO A 89 28.53 17.06 -8.02
C PRO A 89 28.39 18.47 -8.60
N LEU A 90 29.22 18.81 -9.59
CA LEU A 90 29.26 20.14 -10.19
C LEU A 90 27.90 20.60 -10.76
N ASP A 91 27.16 19.67 -11.37
CA ASP A 91 25.80 19.95 -11.89
C ASP A 91 24.84 20.39 -10.77
N VAL A 92 24.88 19.72 -9.61
CA VAL A 92 24.04 20.05 -8.45
C VAL A 92 24.47 21.38 -7.85
N ALA A 93 25.78 21.62 -7.71
CA ALA A 93 26.31 22.87 -7.16
C ALA A 93 25.90 24.08 -8.03
N SER A 94 26.04 23.96 -9.35
CA SER A 94 25.68 25.04 -10.29
C SER A 94 24.19 25.39 -10.21
N LYS A 95 23.29 24.39 -10.23
CA LYS A 95 21.84 24.57 -10.04
C LYS A 95 21.51 25.22 -8.70
N LEU A 96 22.17 24.78 -7.63
CA LEU A 96 21.95 25.31 -6.29
C LEU A 96 22.37 26.78 -6.18
N CYS A 97 23.47 27.19 -6.84
CA CYS A 97 23.90 28.61 -6.91
C CYS A 97 22.92 29.50 -7.70
N VAL A 98 22.21 28.95 -8.68
CA VAL A 98 21.17 29.69 -9.40
C VAL A 98 19.94 29.84 -8.50
N VAL A 99 19.47 28.74 -7.91
CA VAL A 99 18.29 28.73 -7.03
C VAL A 99 18.50 29.59 -5.78
N SER A 100 19.71 29.66 -5.23
CA SER A 100 20.03 30.47 -4.06
C SER A 100 19.77 31.97 -4.25
N ARG A 101 19.66 32.44 -5.51
CA ARG A 101 19.38 33.85 -5.83
C ARG A 101 17.90 34.19 -5.79
N THR A 102 17.04 33.18 -5.98
CA THR A 102 15.59 33.37 -6.10
C THR A 102 14.81 32.74 -4.95
N CYS A 103 15.39 31.76 -4.26
CA CYS A 103 14.72 30.99 -3.21
C CYS A 103 15.64 30.78 -1.99
N PRO A 104 15.08 30.79 -0.77
CA PRO A 104 15.85 30.49 0.43
C PRO A 104 16.31 29.03 0.41
N ILE A 105 17.55 28.79 0.81
CA ILE A 105 18.11 27.45 0.98
C ILE A 105 18.06 27.08 2.45
N VAL A 106 17.41 25.96 2.74
CA VAL A 106 17.32 25.39 4.09
C VAL A 106 18.18 24.14 4.15
N LEU A 107 19.04 24.06 5.17
CA LEU A 107 19.85 22.89 5.47
C LEU A 107 19.28 22.21 6.71
N CYS A 108 19.09 20.89 6.64
CA CYS A 108 18.59 20.09 7.75
C CYS A 108 19.59 18.98 8.08
N GLY A 109 19.95 18.86 9.36
CA GLY A 109 20.69 17.71 9.86
C GLY A 109 19.83 16.45 9.83
N LEU A 110 20.43 15.31 9.49
CA LEU A 110 19.73 14.03 9.47
C LEU A 110 20.04 13.25 10.75
N LEU A 111 19.02 12.60 11.30
CA LEU A 111 19.21 11.71 12.45
C LEU A 111 19.86 10.39 12.01
N GLN A 112 20.41 9.67 13.01
CA GLN A 112 21.02 8.37 12.79
C GLN A 112 20.02 7.43 12.10
N HIS A 113 20.44 6.79 11.01
CA HIS A 113 19.66 5.86 10.17
C HIS A 113 18.62 6.48 9.22
N GLU A 114 18.43 7.80 9.19
CA GLU A 114 17.48 8.39 8.23
C GLU A 114 17.94 8.35 6.76
N SER A 115 19.20 8.00 6.50
CA SER A 115 19.72 7.77 5.15
C SER A 115 19.31 6.39 4.59
N LYS A 116 18.89 5.46 5.45
CA LYS A 116 18.50 4.10 5.04
C LYS A 116 17.11 4.09 4.40
N MET A 117 16.89 3.18 3.46
CA MET A 117 15.58 2.97 2.83
C MET A 117 14.73 2.00 3.64
N SER A 118 13.44 2.30 3.79
CA SER A 118 12.47 1.38 4.43
C SER A 118 11.07 1.54 3.81
N VAL A 119 10.10 0.79 4.33
CA VAL A 119 8.67 0.97 4.03
C VAL A 119 8.07 1.96 5.03
N LEU A 120 7.70 3.13 4.53
CA LEU A 120 6.99 4.13 5.33
C LEU A 120 5.48 3.93 5.20
N GLN A 121 4.77 3.98 6.33
CA GLN A 121 3.32 3.91 6.41
C GLN A 121 2.76 5.26 6.85
N PHE A 122 1.89 5.83 6.02
CA PHE A 122 1.26 7.12 6.24
C PHE A 122 -0.24 6.95 6.46
N SER A 123 -0.80 7.69 7.42
CA SER A 123 -2.24 7.93 7.49
C SER A 123 -2.57 9.06 6.52
N ILE A 124 -3.36 8.78 5.49
CA ILE A 124 -3.63 9.72 4.40
C ILE A 124 -5.14 9.91 4.19
N LYS A 125 -5.56 11.16 4.01
CA LYS A 125 -6.92 11.57 3.62
C LYS A 125 -6.85 12.32 2.30
N LYS A 126 -7.77 12.03 1.39
CA LYS A 126 -7.94 12.81 0.16
C LYS A 126 -8.25 14.26 0.51
N HIS A 127 -7.60 15.21 -0.18
CA HIS A 127 -7.85 16.63 0.03
C HIS A 127 -9.24 16.99 -0.52
N ASP A 128 -10.01 17.78 0.21
CA ASP A 128 -11.41 18.02 -0.12
C ASP A 128 -11.57 18.85 -1.42
N SER A 129 -10.59 19.68 -1.79
CA SER A 129 -10.57 20.41 -3.06
C SER A 129 -10.15 19.58 -4.28
N TYR A 130 -9.75 18.31 -4.09
CA TYR A 130 -9.28 17.47 -5.18
C TYR A 130 -10.37 16.48 -5.60
N ASP A 131 -11.07 16.75 -6.69
CA ASP A 131 -12.22 15.93 -7.12
C ASP A 131 -11.82 14.63 -7.80
N ALA A 132 -10.75 14.67 -8.61
CA ALA A 132 -10.36 13.52 -9.43
C ALA A 132 -10.08 12.25 -8.59
N PRO A 133 -10.39 11.05 -9.11
CA PRO A 133 -10.09 9.80 -8.41
C PRO A 133 -8.59 9.55 -8.35
N ILE A 134 -8.07 9.26 -7.16
CA ILE A 134 -6.66 8.94 -6.93
C ILE A 134 -6.48 7.43 -7.00
N LYS A 135 -5.72 6.93 -7.98
CA LYS A 135 -5.49 5.50 -8.19
C LYS A 135 -4.30 5.02 -7.37
N ALA A 136 -4.39 3.80 -6.84
CA ALA A 136 -3.23 3.15 -6.23
C ALA A 136 -2.13 2.93 -7.30
N LYS A 137 -0.87 3.07 -6.89
CA LYS A 137 0.34 2.96 -7.73
C LYS A 137 0.48 4.03 -8.81
N GLU A 138 -0.34 5.07 -8.77
CA GLU A 138 -0.09 6.30 -9.51
C GLU A 138 1.05 7.07 -8.84
N GLU A 139 1.78 7.86 -9.61
CA GLU A 139 2.96 8.60 -9.14
C GLU A 139 2.56 9.94 -8.52
N PHE A 140 3.09 10.20 -7.34
CA PHE A 140 2.88 11.44 -6.61
C PHE A 140 4.17 11.97 -6.02
N ILE A 141 4.20 13.27 -5.77
CA ILE A 141 5.26 13.93 -5.02
C ILE A 141 4.78 14.03 -3.57
N SER A 142 5.42 13.27 -2.68
CA SER A 142 5.12 13.20 -1.26
C SER A 142 6.11 14.08 -0.48
N HIS A 143 5.62 15.13 0.14
CA HIS A 143 6.37 15.99 1.06
C HIS A 143 6.21 15.45 2.47
N VAL A 144 7.31 15.02 3.08
CA VAL A 144 7.37 14.43 4.42
C VAL A 144 8.33 15.26 5.26
N GLY A 145 7.81 16.14 6.11
CA GLY A 145 8.63 17.15 6.80
C GLY A 145 9.45 17.98 5.82
N PHE A 146 10.78 17.92 5.92
CA PHE A 146 11.72 18.64 5.04
C PHE A 146 12.08 17.88 3.75
N ARG A 147 11.61 16.64 3.57
CA ARG A 147 11.99 15.79 2.44
C ARG A 147 10.87 15.69 1.42
N GLN A 148 11.25 15.53 0.16
CA GLN A 148 10.33 15.32 -0.95
C GLN A 148 10.68 14.01 -1.66
N PHE A 149 9.69 13.18 -1.90
CA PHE A 149 9.87 11.88 -2.53
C PHE A 149 8.90 11.70 -3.69
N VAL A 150 9.39 11.18 -4.82
CA VAL A 150 8.52 10.71 -5.90
C VAL A 150 8.23 9.24 -5.64
N ALA A 151 6.96 8.90 -5.40
CA ALA A 151 6.59 7.54 -5.03
C ALA A 151 5.23 7.13 -5.62
N ARG A 152 5.05 5.81 -5.75
CA ARG A 152 3.82 5.17 -6.22
C ARG A 152 3.16 4.41 -5.06
N PRO A 153 2.32 5.07 -4.22
CA PRO A 153 1.77 4.49 -3.00
C PRO A 153 0.79 3.36 -3.28
N ILE A 154 0.76 2.39 -2.37
CA ILE A 154 -0.36 1.45 -2.24
C ILE A 154 -1.25 1.92 -1.11
N PHE A 155 -2.54 2.00 -1.39
CA PHE A 155 -3.55 2.30 -0.38
C PHE A 155 -4.07 1.02 0.25
N SER A 156 -4.32 1.08 1.55
CA SER A 156 -4.92 -0.02 2.30
C SER A 156 -5.89 0.47 3.36
N THR A 157 -6.81 -0.39 3.74
CA THR A 157 -7.81 -0.10 4.77
C THR A 157 -7.16 0.09 6.13
N TYR A 158 -7.53 1.17 6.82
CA TYR A 158 -7.14 1.39 8.20
C TYR A 158 -8.02 0.58 9.15
N ASN A 159 -7.42 -0.33 9.93
CA ASN A 159 -8.08 -1.02 11.05
C ASN A 159 -7.04 -1.29 12.13
N MET A 160 -7.20 -0.71 13.32
CA MET A 160 -6.25 -0.92 14.42
C MET A 160 -6.24 -2.37 14.97
N ASN A 161 -7.37 -3.07 14.84
CA ASN A 161 -7.56 -4.39 15.47
C ASN A 161 -7.13 -5.56 14.55
N LEU A 162 -6.49 -5.29 13.41
CA LEU A 162 -6.15 -6.30 12.41
C LEU A 162 -4.70 -6.13 11.96
N ASP A 163 -3.96 -7.23 11.95
CA ASP A 163 -2.58 -7.27 11.43
C ASP A 163 -2.53 -7.27 9.89
N LYS A 164 -3.65 -7.63 9.25
CA LYS A 164 -3.80 -7.66 7.79
C LYS A 164 -4.64 -6.50 7.32
N HIS A 165 -4.13 -5.78 6.34
CA HIS A 165 -4.79 -4.65 5.71
C HIS A 165 -5.19 -4.99 4.27
N LYS A 166 -6.43 -4.70 3.90
CA LYS A 166 -6.91 -4.95 2.53
C LYS A 166 -6.43 -3.81 1.63
N VAL A 167 -5.86 -4.14 0.47
CA VAL A 167 -5.53 -3.15 -0.56
C VAL A 167 -6.80 -2.48 -1.08
N GLU A 168 -6.71 -1.16 -1.25
CA GLU A 168 -7.70 -0.34 -1.93
C GLU A 168 -7.18 0.06 -3.31
N ARG A 169 -8.04 0.00 -4.33
CA ARG A 169 -7.65 0.40 -5.71
C ARG A 169 -7.61 1.91 -5.86
N PHE A 170 -8.34 2.64 -5.03
CA PHE A 170 -8.48 4.08 -5.05
C PHE A 170 -8.43 4.63 -3.63
N LEU A 171 -7.95 5.86 -3.48
CA LEU A 171 -8.11 6.61 -2.24
C LEU A 171 -9.53 7.19 -2.19
N HIS A 172 -10.29 6.81 -1.16
CA HIS A 172 -11.66 7.25 -0.99
C HIS A 172 -11.74 8.60 -0.27
N ALA A 173 -12.67 9.47 -0.68
CA ALA A 173 -12.93 10.74 -0.02
C ALA A 173 -13.57 10.55 1.37
N GLY A 174 -13.36 11.51 2.27
CA GLY A 174 -14.04 11.54 3.58
C GLY A 174 -13.54 10.53 4.63
N ARG A 175 -12.54 9.69 4.32
CA ARG A 175 -11.95 8.75 5.28
C ARG A 175 -10.42 8.71 5.19
N PHE A 176 -9.80 8.28 6.29
CA PHE A 176 -8.37 7.97 6.31
C PHE A 176 -8.12 6.55 5.79
N SER A 177 -7.14 6.42 4.92
CA SER A 177 -6.56 5.16 4.49
C SER A 177 -5.07 5.14 4.84
N ILE A 178 -4.44 3.97 4.78
CA ILE A 178 -2.99 3.86 4.93
C ILE A 178 -2.33 3.86 3.55
N ALA A 179 -1.37 4.77 3.34
CA ALA A 179 -0.48 4.77 2.18
C ALA A 179 0.87 4.16 2.56
N SER A 180 1.32 3.17 1.79
CA SER A 180 2.63 2.55 1.96
C SER A 180 3.52 2.80 0.75
N ILE A 181 4.75 3.30 1.00
CA ILE A 181 5.77 3.59 -0.01
C ILE A 181 7.16 3.14 0.45
N TYR A 182 8.05 2.90 -0.51
CA TYR A 182 9.48 2.81 -0.23
C TYR A 182 10.07 4.21 -0.26
N ALA A 183 10.64 4.65 0.87
CA ALA A 183 11.30 5.95 0.99
C ALA A 183 12.36 5.91 2.11
N PRO A 184 13.34 6.83 2.07
CA PRO A 184 14.29 7.01 3.16
C PRO A 184 13.58 7.18 4.50
N VAL A 185 14.12 6.55 5.54
CA VAL A 185 13.60 6.61 6.90
C VAL A 185 13.47 8.06 7.36
N SER A 186 12.36 8.37 8.00
CA SER A 186 12.13 9.65 8.68
C SER A 186 11.37 9.34 9.96
N PHE A 187 11.78 9.89 11.09
CA PHE A 187 11.16 9.48 12.35
C PHE A 187 9.85 10.24 12.61
N PRO A 188 8.72 9.55 12.92
CA PRO A 188 7.46 10.21 13.22
C PRO A 188 7.50 10.94 14.57
N PRO A 189 6.62 11.94 14.78
CA PRO A 189 5.52 12.36 13.90
C PRO A 189 5.97 13.38 12.85
N LEU A 190 5.60 13.15 11.57
CA LEU A 190 5.87 14.09 10.49
C LEU A 190 4.61 14.32 9.65
N PRO A 191 4.28 15.58 9.27
CA PRO A 191 3.18 15.84 8.36
C PRO A 191 3.52 15.34 6.95
N LEU A 192 2.50 14.86 6.24
CA LEU A 192 2.57 14.45 4.85
C LEU A 192 1.66 15.36 4.01
N ILE A 193 2.21 15.92 2.94
CA ILE A 193 1.44 16.56 1.88
C ILE A 193 1.72 15.82 0.57
N VAL A 194 0.68 15.38 -0.11
CA VAL A 194 0.80 14.67 -1.39
C VAL A 194 0.34 15.58 -2.50
N LEU A 195 1.27 15.90 -3.37
CA LEU A 195 1.08 16.74 -4.53
C LEU A 195 1.01 15.89 -5.79
N LYS A 196 0.11 16.26 -6.69
CA LYS A 196 0.02 15.72 -8.03
C LYS A 196 0.40 16.79 -9.04
N GLY A 197 1.35 16.46 -9.92
CA GLY A 197 1.65 17.31 -11.07
C GLY A 197 0.44 17.39 -11.99
N ALA A 198 -0.05 18.59 -12.26
CA ALA A 198 -0.91 18.82 -13.41
C ALA A 198 -0.04 18.65 -14.66
N GLY A 199 -0.36 17.71 -15.54
CA GLY A 199 0.42 17.51 -16.77
C GLY A 199 0.51 18.84 -17.55
N GLY A 200 1.70 19.42 -17.64
CA GLY A 200 1.95 20.76 -18.20
C GLY A 200 2.78 21.66 -17.27
N SER A 201 2.76 22.97 -17.54
CA SER A 201 3.47 24.03 -16.77
C SER A 201 2.67 24.55 -15.57
N SER A 202 1.61 23.86 -15.16
CA SER A 202 0.75 24.32 -14.06
C SER A 202 1.29 23.86 -12.70
N ALA A 203 1.06 24.68 -11.67
CA ALA A 203 1.49 24.38 -10.31
C ALA A 203 0.90 23.04 -9.82
N PRO A 204 1.66 22.26 -9.05
CA PRO A 204 1.19 20.97 -8.55
C PRO A 204 0.01 21.16 -7.59
N LEU A 205 -1.01 20.31 -7.72
CA LEU A 205 -2.22 20.37 -6.91
C LEU A 205 -2.10 19.48 -5.68
N ALA A 206 -2.58 19.94 -4.53
CA ALA A 206 -2.68 19.14 -3.31
C ALA A 206 -3.76 18.05 -3.48
N ALA A 207 -3.33 16.81 -3.65
CA ALA A 207 -4.21 15.67 -3.87
C ALA A 207 -4.66 15.04 -2.55
N ALA A 208 -3.78 15.02 -1.55
CA ALA A 208 -4.05 14.42 -0.25
C ALA A 208 -3.15 14.98 0.84
N VAL A 209 -3.60 14.87 2.09
CA VAL A 209 -2.89 15.32 3.30
C VAL A 209 -2.88 14.17 4.30
N GLY A 210 -1.85 14.11 5.14
CA GLY A 210 -1.70 13.03 6.09
C GLY A 210 -0.59 13.25 7.11
N SER A 211 -0.20 12.16 7.75
CA SER A 211 0.96 12.13 8.65
C SER A 211 1.64 10.77 8.57
N LEU A 212 2.95 10.78 8.84
CA LEU A 212 3.74 9.56 8.99
C LEU A 212 3.32 8.87 10.28
N ARG A 213 2.86 7.62 10.16
CA ARG A 213 2.37 6.82 11.28
C ARG A 213 3.48 5.95 11.85
N SER A 214 4.12 5.18 10.99
CA SER A 214 5.09 4.17 11.37
C SER A 214 6.01 3.85 10.21
N ILE A 215 7.14 3.24 10.56
CA ILE A 215 8.09 2.67 9.63
C ILE A 215 8.04 1.18 9.91
N ASP A 216 7.40 0.44 9.03
CA ASP A 216 7.05 -0.95 9.29
C ASP A 216 7.14 -1.76 8.00
N THR A 217 8.09 -2.69 8.02
CA THR A 217 8.36 -3.68 6.97
C THR A 217 7.49 -4.92 7.08
N ASP A 218 6.88 -5.16 8.24
CA ASP A 218 6.15 -6.40 8.55
C ASP A 218 4.64 -6.27 8.26
N GLY A 219 4.14 -5.04 8.12
CA GLY A 219 2.76 -4.74 7.78
C GLY A 219 2.22 -5.57 6.61
N ILE A 220 1.21 -6.40 6.87
CA ILE A 220 0.71 -7.37 5.90
C ILE A 220 -0.40 -6.75 5.06
N ILE A 221 -0.03 -6.29 3.86
CA ILE A 221 -0.97 -5.71 2.90
C ILE A 221 -1.42 -6.77 1.90
N LEU A 222 -2.71 -7.07 1.86
CA LEU A 222 -3.30 -8.13 1.03
C LEU A 222 -4.23 -7.60 -0.05
N LYS A 223 -3.92 -7.94 -1.30
CA LYS A 223 -4.82 -7.74 -2.44
C LYS A 223 -5.82 -8.90 -2.49
N LYS A 224 -7.10 -8.57 -2.34
CA LYS A 224 -8.23 -9.49 -2.56
C LYS A 224 -8.59 -9.50 -4.05
N ILE A 225 -8.89 -10.68 -4.59
CA ILE A 225 -9.64 -10.85 -5.84
C ILE A 225 -10.82 -11.78 -5.56
N ILE A 226 -11.89 -11.64 -6.33
CA ILE A 226 -13.07 -12.47 -6.24
C ILE A 226 -13.26 -13.16 -7.58
N LEU A 227 -13.16 -14.49 -7.60
CA LEU A 227 -13.53 -15.31 -8.75
C LEU A 227 -15.03 -15.62 -8.66
N ILE A 228 -15.71 -15.55 -9.78
CA ILE A 228 -17.16 -15.71 -9.89
C ILE A 228 -17.51 -16.99 -10.64
N GLY A 229 -18.55 -17.68 -10.21
CA GLY A 229 -19.20 -18.72 -11.00
C GLY A 229 -20.71 -18.76 -10.79
N TYR A 230 -21.40 -19.37 -11.75
CA TYR A 230 -22.85 -19.47 -11.81
C TYR A 230 -23.33 -20.90 -11.55
N PRO A 231 -24.37 -21.10 -10.74
CA PRO A 231 -24.91 -22.41 -10.42
C PRO A 231 -25.71 -22.99 -11.60
N GLN A 232 -25.49 -24.27 -11.92
CA GLN A 232 -26.11 -24.98 -13.04
C GLN A 232 -26.98 -26.16 -12.57
N ARG A 233 -26.47 -27.03 -11.67
CA ARG A 233 -27.20 -28.26 -11.27
C ARG A 233 -27.06 -28.59 -9.78
N VAL A 234 -28.10 -29.13 -9.15
CA VAL A 234 -28.18 -29.29 -7.68
C VAL A 234 -28.30 -30.77 -7.20
N SER A 235 -27.48 -31.23 -6.24
CA SER A 235 -27.36 -32.62 -5.71
C SER A 235 -26.91 -32.69 -4.21
N LYS A 236 -26.52 -33.84 -3.60
CA LYS A 236 -26.07 -34.02 -2.17
C LYS A 236 -24.76 -34.86 -2.09
N PHE A 237 -23.73 -34.51 -1.27
CA PHE A 237 -22.46 -35.30 -0.99
C PHE A 237 -21.42 -34.64 0.01
N LYS A 238 -20.09 -34.95 0.03
CA LYS A 238 -18.99 -34.45 0.97
C LYS A 238 -17.75 -33.71 0.30
N ALA A 239 -16.83 -33.01 1.03
CA ALA A 239 -16.13 -31.75 0.59
C ALA A 239 -14.58 -31.53 0.84
N SER A 240 -14.00 -30.47 0.23
CA SER A 240 -12.58 -30.01 0.15
C SER A 240 -12.30 -28.61 0.82
N PRO A 241 -11.07 -28.04 0.81
CA PRO A 241 -10.62 -27.06 1.82
C PRO A 241 -10.89 -25.56 1.58
N VAL A 242 -11.19 -25.09 0.36
CA VAL A 242 -11.39 -23.63 0.09
C VAL A 242 -12.85 -23.22 0.24
N GLU A 243 -13.10 -22.12 0.97
CA GLU A 243 -14.44 -21.62 1.26
C GLU A 243 -15.00 -20.76 0.12
N ALA A 244 -16.16 -21.16 -0.40
CA ALA A 244 -16.96 -20.41 -1.35
C ALA A 244 -18.11 -19.70 -0.63
N TRP A 245 -18.50 -18.52 -1.10
CA TRP A 245 -19.60 -17.76 -0.55
C TRP A 245 -20.48 -17.23 -1.67
N THR A 246 -21.66 -16.72 -1.36
CA THR A 246 -22.61 -16.19 -2.36
C THR A 246 -22.98 -14.77 -2.01
N LYS A 247 -23.38 -13.97 -3.00
CA LYS A 247 -23.82 -12.58 -2.78
C LYS A 247 -25.00 -12.48 -1.79
N CYS A 248 -25.81 -13.54 -1.70
CA CYS A 248 -26.92 -13.67 -0.74
C CYS A 248 -26.48 -14.16 0.68
N GLY A 249 -25.18 -14.15 0.99
CA GLY A 249 -24.67 -14.47 2.33
C GLY A 249 -24.57 -15.96 2.68
N ARG A 250 -24.82 -16.88 1.74
CA ARG A 250 -24.60 -18.33 1.96
C ARG A 250 -23.12 -18.65 1.88
N ARG A 251 -22.66 -19.59 2.71
CA ARG A 251 -21.28 -20.07 2.77
C ARG A 251 -21.21 -21.56 2.48
N GLY A 252 -20.15 -21.99 1.83
CA GLY A 252 -19.99 -23.35 1.34
C GLY A 252 -18.55 -23.74 1.10
N ARG A 253 -18.35 -25.01 0.74
CA ARG A 253 -17.03 -25.57 0.41
C ARG A 253 -17.08 -26.29 -0.93
N ILE A 254 -16.02 -26.12 -1.71
CA ILE A 254 -15.79 -26.89 -2.94
C ILE A 254 -15.59 -28.36 -2.55
N LYS A 255 -15.84 -29.30 -3.46
CA LYS A 255 -15.73 -30.74 -3.17
C LYS A 255 -14.86 -31.43 -4.18
N GLU A 256 -15.37 -31.52 -5.40
CA GLU A 256 -14.74 -32.20 -6.50
C GLU A 256 -14.91 -31.37 -7.77
N PRO A 257 -13.89 -31.31 -8.64
CA PRO A 257 -14.09 -30.88 -10.01
C PRO A 257 -14.96 -31.92 -10.75
N VAL A 258 -15.73 -31.46 -11.72
CA VAL A 258 -16.56 -32.30 -12.60
C VAL A 258 -16.13 -32.03 -14.04
N GLY A 259 -15.74 -33.09 -14.73
CA GLY A 259 -15.31 -33.01 -16.14
C GLY A 259 -14.05 -32.17 -16.35
N THR A 260 -13.88 -31.70 -17.58
CA THR A 260 -12.68 -30.99 -18.06
C THR A 260 -12.88 -29.48 -18.20
N HIS A 261 -14.13 -29.00 -18.16
CA HIS A 261 -14.49 -27.60 -18.45
C HIS A 261 -14.61 -26.70 -17.21
N GLY A 262 -13.92 -27.02 -16.12
CA GLY A 262 -13.88 -26.18 -14.92
C GLY A 262 -15.18 -26.15 -14.12
N VAL A 263 -16.06 -27.12 -14.32
CA VAL A 263 -17.25 -27.29 -13.48
C VAL A 263 -16.80 -27.85 -12.13
N MET A 264 -17.38 -27.36 -11.04
CA MET A 264 -17.09 -27.89 -9.71
C MET A 264 -18.36 -28.06 -8.90
N LYS A 265 -18.30 -29.03 -8.00
CA LYS A 265 -19.36 -29.43 -7.11
C LYS A 265 -19.12 -28.76 -5.75
N CYS A 266 -20.03 -27.88 -5.31
CA CYS A 266 -19.90 -27.12 -4.05
C CYS A 266 -21.04 -27.39 -3.07
N ARG A 267 -20.77 -27.54 -1.76
CA ARG A 267 -21.81 -27.66 -0.71
C ARG A 267 -22.00 -26.36 0.05
N PHE A 268 -23.22 -25.85 0.05
CA PHE A 268 -23.62 -24.69 0.85
C PHE A 268 -24.44 -25.06 2.09
N ASN A 269 -24.44 -24.15 3.07
CA ASN A 269 -25.23 -24.22 4.30
C ASN A 269 -26.75 -24.07 4.09
N GLY A 270 -27.17 -23.47 2.98
CA GLY A 270 -28.59 -23.28 2.64
C GLY A 270 -28.89 -23.58 1.17
N GLY A 271 -30.15 -23.37 0.78
CA GLY A 271 -30.57 -23.40 -0.62
C GLY A 271 -29.97 -22.24 -1.41
N LEU A 272 -29.65 -22.47 -2.69
CA LEU A 272 -29.20 -21.44 -3.61
C LEU A 272 -30.22 -21.26 -4.72
N GLN A 273 -30.46 -20.02 -5.12
CA GLN A 273 -31.29 -19.70 -6.28
C GLN A 273 -30.48 -19.86 -7.57
N GLN A 274 -31.15 -20.20 -8.68
CA GLN A 274 -30.51 -20.39 -9.99
C GLN A 274 -29.84 -19.10 -10.51
N HIS A 275 -30.37 -17.93 -10.18
CA HIS A 275 -29.76 -16.63 -10.51
C HIS A 275 -28.71 -16.18 -9.49
N GLY A 276 -28.42 -16.99 -8.47
CA GLY A 276 -27.42 -16.68 -7.46
C GLY A 276 -26.00 -16.70 -8.04
N THR A 277 -25.11 -15.87 -7.49
CA THR A 277 -23.70 -15.86 -7.86
C THR A 277 -22.86 -16.50 -6.77
N VAL A 278 -22.00 -17.45 -7.14
CA VAL A 278 -21.02 -18.04 -6.24
C VAL A 278 -19.69 -17.32 -6.43
N CYS A 279 -19.06 -16.98 -5.32
CA CYS A 279 -17.84 -16.21 -5.23
C CYS A 279 -16.78 -16.98 -4.44
N MET A 280 -15.53 -16.88 -4.89
CA MET A 280 -14.37 -17.37 -4.16
C MET A 280 -13.38 -16.24 -3.94
N SER A 281 -13.02 -15.99 -2.67
CA SER A 281 -12.07 -14.93 -2.32
C SER A 281 -10.65 -15.50 -2.29
N LEU A 282 -9.77 -14.90 -3.10
CA LEU A 282 -8.35 -15.22 -3.10
C LEU A 282 -7.52 -14.00 -2.70
N TYR A 283 -6.42 -14.22 -1.99
CA TYR A 283 -5.58 -13.16 -1.43
C TYR A 283 -4.12 -13.35 -1.81
N LYS A 284 -3.41 -12.25 -2.07
CA LYS A 284 -1.94 -12.24 -2.21
C LYS A 284 -1.34 -11.03 -1.50
N CYS A 285 -0.09 -11.14 -1.07
CA CYS A 285 0.68 -9.97 -0.63
C CYS A 285 0.81 -8.94 -1.75
N ALA A 286 0.67 -7.68 -1.38
CA ALA A 286 0.92 -6.54 -2.24
C ALA A 286 2.01 -5.68 -1.60
N TYR A 287 3.07 -5.43 -2.37
CA TYR A 287 4.18 -4.58 -1.97
C TYR A 287 4.18 -3.30 -2.80
N PRO A 288 4.56 -2.14 -2.23
CA PRO A 288 4.73 -0.90 -2.98
C PRO A 288 5.65 -1.09 -4.18
N LYS A 289 5.59 -0.18 -5.15
CA LYS A 289 6.57 -0.19 -6.24
C LYS A 289 7.85 0.49 -5.76
N TRP A 290 8.99 -0.07 -6.13
CA TRP A 290 10.27 0.61 -5.94
C TRP A 290 10.30 1.91 -6.77
N PRO A 291 10.73 3.05 -6.20
CA PRO A 291 10.77 4.31 -6.93
C PRO A 291 11.87 4.27 -8.00
N GLU A 292 11.53 4.70 -9.22
CA GLU A 292 12.49 4.86 -10.33
C GLU A 292 13.44 6.04 -10.05
N HIS A 293 12.89 7.14 -9.54
CA HIS A 293 13.63 8.31 -9.06
C HIS A 293 13.26 8.61 -7.61
N ARG A 294 14.26 8.90 -6.76
CA ARG A 294 14.05 9.08 -5.31
C ARG A 294 13.54 10.48 -4.96
N PHE A 295 14.06 11.48 -5.66
CA PHE A 295 13.76 12.89 -5.44
C PHE A 295 13.12 13.48 -6.69
N PRO A 296 12.25 14.48 -6.55
CA PRO A 296 11.74 15.20 -7.71
C PRO A 296 12.92 15.78 -8.47
N VAL A 297 13.00 15.48 -9.77
CA VAL A 297 14.02 16.07 -10.64
C VAL A 297 13.68 17.56 -10.73
N LEU A 298 14.60 18.42 -10.27
CA LEU A 298 14.53 19.85 -10.53
C LEU A 298 14.60 20.02 -12.04
N LYS A 299 13.44 20.18 -12.68
CA LYS A 299 13.38 20.65 -14.06
C LYS A 299 13.77 22.13 -13.99
N ALA A 300 14.93 22.42 -14.56
CA ALA A 300 15.39 23.79 -14.80
C ALA A 300 14.41 24.50 -15.75
#